data_AF-A0A7S0JS03-F1
#
_entry.id   AF-A0A7S0JS03-F1
#
_cell.length_a   1.000
_cell.length_b   1.000
_cell.length_c   1.000
_cell.angle_alpha   90.00
_cell.angle_beta   90.00
_cell.angle_gamma   90.00
#
_symmetry.space_group_name_H-M   'P 1'
#
loop_
_entity.id
_entity.type
_entity.pdbx_description
1 polymer ?
#
loop_
_entity_poly.entity_id
_entity_poly.type
_entity_poly.pdbx_seq_one_letter_code
_entity_poly.pdbx_strand_id
1 'polypeptide(L)'
;RGASGALLLRASDLGRLRPGEWLNDNAVEMAIRLTERLQLGPRARALAHVMSTVFFSRLSSRSDVALAALAADYDRVRRWTKRADVFSKTLLLVPVHSRGHWSLIAVINPAAAARRFRAMASVVDPVRAGLADAEATMVQRGADPEAAAELVRARAAQLGVDTSDPMHFAPLLGRLPSVRVAPQHTPRARVSVRRRQKGSGSGSAR
;
A
#
# COMPACT_ATOMS: atom_id res chain seq x y z
N ARG A 1 -11.80 -1.25 -16.04
CA ARG A 1 -12.55 -2.51 -16.22
C ARG A 1 -12.30 -3.35 -14.97
N GLY A 2 -13.24 -3.40 -14.01
CA GLY A 2 -13.17 -4.35 -12.90
C GLY A 2 -13.44 -5.76 -13.43
N ALA A 3 -12.69 -6.75 -12.95
CA ALA A 3 -12.43 -8.05 -13.59
C ALA A 3 -13.69 -8.84 -14.00
N SER A 4 -14.07 -8.71 -15.27
CA SER A 4 -14.86 -9.69 -16.04
C SER A 4 -14.33 -9.68 -17.47
N GLY A 5 -13.03 -9.92 -17.60
CA GLY A 5 -12.34 -10.00 -18.89
C GLY A 5 -11.31 -11.12 -18.81
N ALA A 6 -11.15 -11.85 -19.92
CA ALA A 6 -10.09 -12.83 -20.06
C ALA A 6 -8.73 -12.18 -19.75
N LEU A 7 -7.90 -12.88 -18.99
CA LEU A 7 -6.50 -12.50 -18.81
C LEU A 7 -5.73 -13.07 -20.01
N LEU A 8 -5.15 -12.19 -20.83
CA LEU A 8 -4.28 -12.61 -21.93
C LEU A 8 -2.89 -12.92 -21.38
N LEU A 9 -2.45 -14.16 -21.52
CA LEU A 9 -1.12 -14.60 -21.13
C LEU A 9 -0.28 -14.90 -22.36
N ARG A 10 0.92 -14.32 -22.41
CA ARG A 10 1.93 -14.63 -23.43
C ARG A 10 2.92 -15.65 -22.87
N ALA A 11 3.62 -16.35 -23.77
CA ALA A 11 4.69 -17.26 -23.37
C ALA A 11 5.78 -16.55 -22.53
N SER A 12 6.04 -15.26 -22.81
CA SER A 12 6.96 -14.44 -22.03
C SER A 12 6.48 -14.20 -20.59
N ASP A 13 5.18 -14.08 -20.34
CA ASP A 13 4.61 -13.94 -18.99
C ASP A 13 4.86 -15.22 -18.18
N LEU A 14 4.67 -16.39 -18.80
CA LEU A 14 4.95 -17.69 -18.18
C LEU A 14 6.45 -17.91 -17.94
N GLY A 15 7.30 -17.39 -18.82
CA GLY A 15 8.75 -17.39 -18.66
C GLY A 15 9.21 -16.73 -17.34
N ARG A 16 8.45 -15.77 -16.81
CA ARG A 16 8.74 -15.08 -15.54
C ARG A 16 8.54 -15.93 -14.29
N LEU A 17 7.98 -17.14 -14.42
CA LEU A 17 7.83 -18.09 -13.32
C LEU A 17 9.09 -18.94 -13.10
N ARG A 18 10.12 -18.80 -13.95
CA ARG A 18 11.37 -19.55 -13.81
C ARG A 18 12.17 -19.06 -12.59
N PRO A 19 12.98 -19.93 -11.96
CA PRO A 19 13.85 -19.51 -10.87
C PRO A 19 14.77 -18.35 -11.27
N GLY A 20 14.87 -17.33 -10.42
CA GLY A 20 15.70 -16.16 -10.66
C GLY A 20 15.06 -15.04 -11.51
N GLU A 21 13.87 -15.25 -12.05
CA GLU A 21 13.12 -14.22 -12.80
C GLU A 21 12.23 -13.38 -11.88
N TRP A 22 12.03 -12.10 -12.25
CA TRP A 22 11.12 -11.20 -11.53
C TRP A 22 9.68 -11.35 -12.03
N LEU A 23 8.72 -11.58 -11.14
CA LEU A 23 7.32 -11.66 -11.54
C LEU A 23 6.83 -10.34 -12.16
N ASN A 24 6.04 -10.43 -13.23
CA ASN A 24 5.36 -9.29 -13.83
C ASN A 24 3.88 -9.24 -13.42
N ASP A 25 3.19 -8.16 -13.81
CA ASP A 25 1.76 -7.95 -13.49
C ASP A 25 0.89 -9.12 -13.94
N ASN A 26 1.09 -9.64 -15.16
CA ASN A 26 0.29 -10.75 -15.70
C ASN A 26 0.49 -12.04 -14.90
N ALA A 27 1.72 -12.36 -14.47
CA ALA A 27 2.01 -13.53 -13.66
C ALA A 27 1.32 -13.45 -12.28
N VAL A 28 1.37 -12.29 -11.63
CA VAL A 28 0.73 -12.06 -10.33
C VAL A 28 -0.80 -12.05 -10.46
N GLU A 29 -1.35 -11.36 -11.45
CA GLU A 29 -2.79 -11.33 -11.74
C GLU A 29 -3.33 -12.74 -12.06
N MET A 30 -2.56 -13.57 -12.77
CA MET A 30 -2.89 -14.98 -12.99
C MET A 30 -2.94 -15.75 -11.67
N ALA A 31 -1.91 -15.63 -10.83
CA ALA A 31 -1.84 -16.34 -9.55
C ALA A 31 -3.01 -15.98 -8.63
N ILE A 32 -3.39 -14.70 -8.56
CA ILE A 32 -4.55 -14.22 -7.82
C ILE A 32 -5.82 -14.92 -8.31
N ARG A 33 -6.09 -14.89 -9.62
CA ARG A 33 -7.30 -15.49 -10.21
C ARG A 33 -7.37 -17.00 -10.01
N LEU A 34 -6.24 -17.70 -10.11
CA LEU A 34 -6.17 -19.13 -9.85
C LEU A 34 -6.44 -19.43 -8.38
N THR A 35 -5.87 -18.65 -7.46
CA THR A 35 -6.11 -18.77 -6.02
C THR A 35 -7.58 -18.56 -5.68
N GLU A 36 -8.21 -17.50 -6.20
CA GLU A 36 -9.63 -17.24 -6.02
C GLU A 36 -10.53 -18.37 -6.55
N ARG A 37 -10.17 -18.97 -7.69
CA ARG A 37 -10.96 -20.03 -8.31
C ARG A 37 -10.80 -21.38 -7.62
N LEU A 38 -9.56 -21.76 -7.33
CA LEU A 38 -9.20 -23.11 -6.92
C LEU A 38 -9.09 -23.30 -5.41
N GLN A 39 -8.75 -22.23 -4.67
CA GLN A 39 -8.45 -22.33 -3.24
C GLN A 39 -9.50 -21.66 -2.35
N LEU A 40 -10.24 -20.67 -2.85
CA LEU A 40 -11.24 -19.95 -2.06
C LEU A 40 -12.65 -20.53 -2.24
N GLY A 41 -13.28 -20.87 -1.11
CA GLY A 41 -14.70 -21.25 -1.07
C GLY A 41 -15.63 -20.07 -1.37
N PRO A 42 -16.92 -20.33 -1.68
CA PRO A 42 -17.89 -19.29 -2.06
C PRO A 42 -18.01 -18.14 -1.05
N ARG A 43 -17.99 -18.47 0.25
CA ARG A 43 -18.05 -17.48 1.33
C ARG A 43 -16.82 -16.55 1.34
N ALA A 44 -15.62 -17.11 1.22
CA ALA A 44 -14.39 -16.31 1.20
C ALA A 44 -14.37 -15.38 -0.02
N ARG A 45 -14.77 -15.87 -1.20
CA ARG A 45 -14.91 -15.05 -2.42
C ARG A 45 -15.95 -13.93 -2.29
N ALA A 46 -17.03 -14.17 -1.55
CA ALA A 46 -18.06 -13.16 -1.32
C ALA A 46 -17.58 -12.05 -0.36
N LEU A 47 -16.74 -12.40 0.62
CA LEU A 47 -16.28 -11.49 1.67
C LEU A 47 -14.96 -10.78 1.36
N ALA A 48 -14.14 -11.33 0.46
CA ALA A 48 -12.89 -10.74 0.02
C ALA A 48 -13.02 -10.09 -1.37
N HIS A 49 -12.19 -9.09 -1.63
CA HIS A 49 -11.99 -8.55 -2.97
C HIS A 49 -10.52 -8.25 -3.19
N VAL A 50 -9.94 -8.74 -4.30
CA VAL A 50 -8.57 -8.43 -4.69
C VAL A 50 -8.60 -7.42 -5.83
N MET A 51 -7.93 -6.28 -5.64
CA MET A 51 -7.73 -5.32 -6.71
C MET A 51 -6.73 -5.84 -7.72
N SER A 52 -6.89 -5.43 -8.98
CA SER A 52 -5.89 -5.72 -10.00
C SER A 52 -4.54 -5.08 -9.64
N THR A 53 -3.44 -5.71 -10.07
CA THR A 53 -2.07 -5.28 -9.73
C THR A 53 -1.73 -3.86 -10.19
N VAL A 54 -2.43 -3.38 -11.22
CA VAL A 54 -2.28 -2.02 -11.76
C VAL A 54 -3.11 -0.96 -11.02
N PHE A 55 -3.92 -1.34 -10.02
CA PHE A 55 -4.78 -0.41 -9.29
C PHE A 55 -3.96 0.64 -8.53
N PHE A 56 -3.01 0.17 -7.72
CA PHE A 56 -2.25 1.05 -6.85
C PHE A 56 -1.40 2.02 -7.65
N SER A 57 -0.69 1.55 -8.68
CA SER A 57 0.14 2.43 -9.52
C SER A 57 -0.66 3.53 -10.23
N ARG A 58 -1.94 3.28 -10.54
CA ARG A 58 -2.86 4.28 -11.09
C ARG A 58 -3.42 5.24 -10.03
N LEU A 59 -3.63 4.75 -8.82
CA LEU A 59 -4.11 5.54 -7.67
C LEU A 59 -2.99 6.38 -7.04
N SER A 60 -1.72 6.00 -7.19
CA SER A 60 -0.57 6.68 -6.62
C SER A 60 0.39 7.18 -7.71
N SER A 61 -0.15 7.64 -8.84
CA SER A 61 0.70 8.00 -9.98
C SER A 61 1.41 9.33 -9.78
N ARG A 62 0.97 10.13 -8.81
CA ARG A 62 1.62 11.37 -8.39
C ARG A 62 2.24 11.15 -7.01
N SER A 63 3.40 11.75 -6.78
CA SER A 63 4.05 11.78 -5.47
C SER A 63 3.46 12.84 -4.53
N ASP A 64 2.52 13.64 -5.02
CA ASP A 64 1.86 14.70 -4.28
C ASP A 64 0.71 14.15 -3.43
N VAL A 65 0.76 14.42 -2.13
CA VAL A 65 -0.23 14.02 -1.13
C VAL A 65 -1.30 15.08 -0.89
N ALA A 66 -1.23 16.23 -1.58
CA ALA A 66 -2.27 17.26 -1.50
C ALA A 66 -3.64 16.67 -1.87
N LEU A 67 -4.69 17.11 -1.17
CA LEU A 67 -6.05 16.58 -1.32
C LEU A 67 -6.55 16.67 -2.78
N ALA A 68 -6.21 17.75 -3.49
CA ALA A 68 -6.54 17.91 -4.90
C ALA A 68 -5.82 16.89 -5.80
N ALA A 69 -4.55 16.57 -5.50
CA ALA A 69 -3.81 15.54 -6.21
C ALA A 69 -4.43 14.15 -5.96
N LEU A 70 -4.79 13.85 -4.71
CA LEU A 70 -5.47 12.60 -4.34
C LEU A 70 -6.84 12.44 -5.01
N ALA A 71 -7.64 13.51 -5.11
CA ALA A 71 -8.93 13.49 -5.78
C ALA A 71 -8.79 13.20 -7.28
N ALA A 72 -7.86 13.87 -7.95
CA ALA A 72 -7.57 13.63 -9.35
C ALA A 72 -7.00 12.22 -9.61
N ASP A 73 -6.25 11.68 -8.64
CA ASP A 73 -5.73 10.32 -8.68
C ASP A 73 -6.84 9.28 -8.53
N TYR A 74 -7.77 9.52 -7.60
CA TYR A 74 -8.97 8.70 -7.42
C TYR A 74 -9.85 8.69 -8.68
N ASP A 75 -10.01 9.82 -9.37
CA ASP A 75 -10.83 9.90 -10.58
C ASP A 75 -10.41 8.91 -11.69
N ARG A 76 -9.12 8.57 -11.74
CA ARG A 76 -8.59 7.58 -12.71
C ARG A 76 -9.00 6.15 -12.38
N VAL A 77 -9.28 5.86 -11.11
CA VAL A 77 -9.62 4.51 -10.64
C VAL A 77 -11.06 4.38 -10.16
N ARG A 78 -11.84 5.47 -10.05
CA ARG A 78 -13.23 5.46 -9.54
C ARG A 78 -14.16 4.43 -10.19
N ARG A 79 -13.92 4.08 -11.46
CA ARG A 79 -14.72 3.10 -12.21
C ARG A 79 -14.34 1.63 -11.92
N TRP A 80 -13.24 1.37 -11.21
CA TRP A 80 -12.75 0.02 -10.95
C TRP A 80 -13.63 -0.72 -9.95
N THR A 81 -14.20 0.00 -8.99
CA THR A 81 -15.17 -0.50 -8.02
C THR A 81 -16.62 -0.40 -8.48
N LYS A 82 -16.89 0.06 -9.73
CA LYS A 82 -18.27 0.26 -10.23
C LYS A 82 -19.15 -1.00 -10.14
N ARG A 83 -18.55 -2.19 -10.26
CA ARG A 83 -19.24 -3.49 -10.26
C ARG A 83 -19.06 -4.27 -8.95
N ALA A 84 -18.35 -3.72 -7.98
CA ALA A 84 -18.05 -4.39 -6.73
C ALA A 84 -18.10 -3.38 -5.59
N ASP A 85 -19.08 -3.50 -4.71
CA ASP A 85 -19.10 -2.73 -3.48
C ASP A 85 -18.02 -3.28 -2.53
N VAL A 86 -16.89 -2.57 -2.49
CA VAL A 86 -15.74 -2.91 -1.63
C VAL A 86 -16.01 -2.66 -0.15
N PHE A 87 -17.00 -1.85 0.19
CA PHE A 87 -17.33 -1.56 1.59
C PHE A 87 -18.21 -2.66 2.22
N SER A 88 -18.92 -3.45 1.41
CA SER A 88 -19.59 -4.68 1.86
C SER A 88 -18.63 -5.82 2.21
N LYS A 89 -17.34 -5.69 1.87
CA LYS A 89 -16.31 -6.72 2.08
C LYS A 89 -15.76 -6.67 3.50
N THR A 90 -15.22 -7.78 3.97
CA THR A 90 -14.44 -7.83 5.22
C THR A 90 -12.94 -7.70 4.94
N LEU A 91 -12.51 -8.01 3.72
CA LEU A 91 -11.11 -7.93 3.31
C LEU A 91 -10.99 -7.35 1.90
N LEU A 92 -10.22 -6.28 1.77
CA LEU A 92 -9.82 -5.72 0.49
C LEU A 92 -8.30 -5.85 0.37
N LEU A 93 -7.84 -6.59 -0.63
CA LEU A 93 -6.44 -6.80 -0.92
C LEU A 93 -6.01 -5.95 -2.11
N VAL A 94 -4.89 -5.25 -1.97
CA VAL A 94 -4.32 -4.40 -3.03
C VAL A 94 -2.86 -4.79 -3.24
N PRO A 95 -2.55 -5.57 -4.29
CA PRO A 95 -1.17 -5.85 -4.68
C PRO A 95 -0.48 -4.55 -5.10
N VAL A 96 0.78 -4.41 -4.69
CA VAL A 96 1.60 -3.23 -4.98
C VAL A 96 2.91 -3.67 -5.58
N HIS A 97 3.16 -3.22 -6.81
CA HIS A 97 4.45 -3.33 -7.46
C HIS A 97 5.15 -1.97 -7.41
N SER A 98 6.24 -1.87 -6.66
CA SER A 98 7.00 -0.63 -6.53
C SER A 98 8.49 -0.92 -6.38
N ARG A 99 9.32 -0.18 -7.11
CA ARG A 99 10.80 -0.27 -7.06
C ARG A 99 11.33 -1.71 -7.19
N GLY A 100 10.71 -2.49 -8.08
CA GLY A 100 11.06 -3.89 -8.31
C GLY A 100 10.60 -4.86 -7.21
N HIS A 101 9.84 -4.40 -6.21
CA HIS A 101 9.36 -5.24 -5.11
C HIS A 101 7.84 -5.41 -5.17
N TRP A 102 7.38 -6.65 -4.97
CA TRP A 102 5.97 -6.97 -4.79
C TRP A 102 5.62 -6.96 -3.31
N SER A 103 4.62 -6.17 -2.96
CA SER A 103 4.04 -6.09 -1.62
C SER A 103 2.52 -6.16 -1.72
N LEU A 104 1.85 -6.29 -0.57
CA LEU A 104 0.39 -6.44 -0.50
C LEU A 104 -0.15 -5.56 0.62
N ILE A 105 -1.08 -4.68 0.29
CA ILE A 105 -1.87 -3.93 1.27
C ILE A 105 -3.13 -4.74 1.56
N ALA A 106 -3.44 -4.91 2.84
CA ALA A 106 -4.67 -5.53 3.32
C ALA A 106 -5.50 -4.52 4.12
N VAL A 107 -6.68 -4.17 3.60
CA VAL A 107 -7.65 -3.33 4.30
C VAL A 107 -8.70 -4.24 4.93
N ILE A 108 -8.66 -4.32 6.27
CA ILE A 108 -9.59 -5.12 7.06
C ILE A 108 -10.82 -4.27 7.38
N ASN A 109 -12.01 -4.82 7.12
CA ASN A 109 -13.30 -4.15 7.29
C ASN A 109 -13.34 -2.73 6.69
N PRO A 110 -13.24 -2.58 5.36
CA PRO A 110 -13.17 -1.28 4.68
C PRO A 110 -14.26 -0.29 5.11
N ALA A 111 -15.49 -0.74 5.35
CA ALA A 111 -16.56 0.13 5.85
C ALA A 111 -16.26 0.71 7.25
N ALA A 112 -15.75 -0.11 8.15
CA ALA A 112 -15.39 0.33 9.50
C ALA A 112 -14.19 1.30 9.45
N ALA A 113 -13.18 0.98 8.63
CA ALA A 113 -12.06 1.88 8.40
C ALA A 113 -12.55 3.24 7.87
N ALA A 114 -13.38 3.25 6.83
CA ALA A 114 -13.91 4.49 6.24
C ALA A 114 -14.75 5.31 7.23
N ARG A 115 -15.59 4.67 8.06
CA ARG A 115 -16.32 5.38 9.14
C ARG A 115 -15.36 6.02 10.13
N ARG A 116 -14.30 5.32 10.54
CA ARG A 116 -13.30 5.86 11.46
C ARG A 116 -12.55 7.04 10.86
N PHE A 117 -12.16 6.95 9.59
CA PHE A 117 -11.55 8.07 8.87
C PHE A 117 -12.49 9.29 8.81
N ARG A 118 -13.76 9.09 8.43
CA ARG A 118 -14.75 10.19 8.36
C ARG A 118 -14.99 10.84 9.72
N ALA A 119 -15.13 10.05 10.79
CA ALA A 119 -15.32 10.57 12.14
C ALA A 119 -14.10 11.38 12.62
N MET A 120 -12.89 10.99 12.22
CA MET A 120 -11.68 11.76 12.51
C MET A 120 -11.65 13.06 11.71
N ALA A 121 -11.90 12.98 10.39
CA ALA A 121 -11.94 14.12 9.49
C ALA A 121 -12.95 15.19 9.96
N SER A 122 -14.14 14.77 10.42
CA SER A 122 -15.15 15.71 10.96
C SER A 122 -14.70 16.49 12.20
N VAL A 123 -13.67 16.03 12.91
CA VAL A 123 -13.08 16.74 14.06
C VAL A 123 -11.87 17.57 13.62
N VAL A 124 -11.00 17.00 12.78
CA VAL A 124 -9.71 17.61 12.44
C VAL A 124 -9.82 18.65 11.32
N ASP A 125 -10.69 18.45 10.33
CA ASP A 125 -10.82 19.36 9.18
C ASP A 125 -11.25 20.77 9.58
N PRO A 126 -12.26 20.97 10.45
CA PRO A 126 -12.63 22.32 10.89
C PRO A 126 -11.49 23.04 11.64
N VAL A 127 -10.72 22.29 12.43
CA VAL A 127 -9.56 22.84 13.16
C VAL A 127 -8.48 23.29 12.18
N ARG A 128 -8.17 22.47 11.17
CA ARG A 128 -7.20 22.84 10.13
C ARG A 128 -7.64 24.03 9.31
N ALA A 129 -8.91 24.08 8.92
CA ALA A 129 -9.47 25.23 8.21
C ALA A 129 -9.32 26.51 9.04
N GLY A 130 -9.72 26.49 10.31
CA GLY A 130 -9.58 27.64 11.20
C GLY A 130 -8.12 28.07 11.43
N LEU A 131 -7.18 27.12 11.50
CA LEU A 131 -5.75 27.41 11.60
C LEU A 131 -5.21 28.06 10.32
N ALA A 132 -5.62 27.59 9.15
CA ALA A 132 -5.25 28.18 7.86
C ALA A 132 -5.84 29.59 7.68
N ASP A 133 -7.10 29.80 8.09
CA ASP A 133 -7.75 31.11 8.06
C ASP A 133 -7.06 32.10 9.00
N ALA A 134 -6.61 31.63 10.17
CA ALA A 134 -5.84 32.43 11.12
C ALA A 134 -4.48 32.84 10.54
N GLU A 135 -3.75 31.90 9.91
CA GLU A 135 -2.49 32.16 9.21
C GLU A 135 -2.67 33.26 8.14
N ALA A 136 -3.66 33.06 7.26
CA ALA A 136 -3.96 33.99 6.18
C ALA A 136 -4.32 35.39 6.71
N THR A 137 -5.09 35.45 7.80
CA THR A 137 -5.46 36.71 8.45
C THR A 137 -4.25 37.43 9.04
N MET A 138 -3.31 36.70 9.68
CA MET A 138 -2.07 37.28 10.22
C MET A 138 -1.22 37.89 9.11
N VAL A 139 -1.01 37.15 8.02
CA VAL A 139 -0.24 37.61 6.85
C VAL A 139 -0.90 38.83 6.20
N GLN A 140 -2.22 38.81 6.03
CA GLN A 140 -2.98 39.96 5.53
C GLN A 140 -2.84 41.21 6.41
N ARG A 141 -2.64 41.03 7.72
CA ARG A 141 -2.41 42.12 8.68
C ARG A 141 -0.93 42.55 8.76
N GLY A 142 -0.07 42.04 7.89
CA GLY A 142 1.34 42.41 7.81
C GLY A 142 2.27 41.60 8.72
N ALA A 143 1.81 40.47 9.28
CA ALA A 143 2.72 39.54 9.95
C ALA A 143 3.66 38.89 8.94
N ASP A 144 4.87 38.58 9.39
CA ASP A 144 5.82 37.77 8.61
C ASP A 144 5.22 36.37 8.33
N PRO A 145 5.23 35.88 7.07
CA PRO A 145 4.65 34.59 6.72
C PRO A 145 5.26 33.39 7.44
N GLU A 146 6.58 33.40 7.69
CA GLU A 146 7.26 32.29 8.34
C GLU A 146 6.91 32.24 9.84
N ALA A 147 6.89 33.40 10.49
CA ALA A 147 6.45 33.52 11.88
C ALA A 147 4.97 33.14 12.07
N ALA A 148 4.09 33.51 11.13
CA ALA A 148 2.68 33.11 11.16
C ALA A 148 2.51 31.58 11.03
N ALA A 149 3.23 30.96 10.09
CA ALA A 149 3.23 29.52 9.91
C ALA A 149 3.82 28.77 11.12
N GLU A 150 4.85 29.31 11.77
CA GLU A 150 5.40 28.75 13.01
C GLU A 150 4.38 28.78 14.16
N LEU A 151 3.69 29.91 14.36
CA LEU A 151 2.67 30.02 15.40
C LEU A 151 1.50 29.04 15.16
N VAL A 152 1.05 28.91 13.92
CA VAL A 152 0.00 27.96 13.55
C VAL A 152 0.44 26.51 13.77
N ARG A 153 1.68 26.15 13.41
CA ARG A 153 2.25 24.83 13.71
C ARG A 153 2.32 24.56 15.21
N ALA A 154 2.79 25.53 16.01
CA ALA A 154 2.83 25.41 17.46
C ALA A 154 1.42 25.22 18.06
N ARG A 155 0.43 25.95 17.55
CA ARG A 155 -0.96 25.81 17.99
C ARG A 155 -1.56 24.46 17.60
N ALA A 156 -1.29 23.99 16.38
CA ALA A 156 -1.71 22.67 15.92
C ALA A 156 -1.15 21.55 16.80
N ALA A 157 0.14 21.63 17.14
CA ALA A 157 0.82 20.69 18.02
C ALA A 157 0.17 20.63 19.42
N GLN A 158 -0.20 21.78 20.01
CA GLN A 158 -0.93 21.84 21.28
C GLN A 158 -2.30 21.13 21.21
N LEU A 159 -2.95 21.17 20.04
CA LEU A 159 -4.24 20.51 19.80
C LEU A 159 -4.08 19.04 19.38
N GLY A 160 -2.84 18.53 19.28
CA GLY A 160 -2.56 17.18 18.80
C GLY A 160 -2.92 16.99 17.31
N VAL A 161 -2.97 18.08 16.55
CA VAL A 161 -3.28 18.07 15.11
C VAL A 161 -1.97 18.23 14.34
N ASP A 162 -1.65 17.24 13.52
CA ASP A 162 -0.58 17.36 12.53
C ASP A 162 -1.14 18.07 11.30
N THR A 163 -0.70 19.31 11.00
CA THR A 163 -1.15 20.04 9.81
C THR A 163 -0.48 19.56 8.51
N SER A 164 0.59 18.76 8.61
CA SER A 164 1.33 18.22 7.46
C SER A 164 0.78 16.90 6.93
N ASP A 165 -0.11 16.23 7.68
CA ASP A 165 -0.71 14.96 7.32
C ASP A 165 -2.09 15.14 6.67
N PRO A 166 -2.22 15.25 5.34
CA PRO A 166 -3.49 15.55 4.68
C PRO A 166 -4.57 14.47 4.87
N MET A 167 -4.21 13.30 5.42
CA MET A 167 -5.08 12.13 5.51
C MET A 167 -5.42 11.73 6.95
N HIS A 168 -4.93 12.46 7.95
CA HIS A 168 -5.17 12.22 9.38
C HIS A 168 -4.76 10.80 9.83
N PHE A 169 -3.70 10.25 9.24
CA PHE A 169 -3.10 8.98 9.64
C PHE A 169 -2.35 9.06 10.98
N ALA A 170 -1.65 10.14 11.28
CA ALA A 170 -0.83 10.25 12.49
C ALA A 170 -1.65 10.01 13.79
N PRO A 171 -2.85 10.59 13.97
CA PRO A 171 -3.73 10.28 15.09
C PRO A 171 -4.22 8.82 15.15
N LEU A 172 -4.27 8.12 14.01
CA LEU A 172 -4.65 6.70 13.94
C LEU A 172 -3.50 5.79 14.37
N LEU A 173 -2.28 6.14 13.99
CA LEU A 173 -1.07 5.37 14.33
C LEU A 173 -0.72 5.50 15.81
N GLY A 174 -0.89 6.68 16.42
CA GLY A 174 -0.63 6.90 17.85
C GLY A 174 -1.57 6.15 18.80
N ARG A 175 -2.67 5.57 18.30
CA ARG A 175 -3.60 4.73 19.08
C ARG A 175 -3.46 3.23 18.80
N LEU A 176 -2.55 2.83 17.92
CA LEU A 176 -2.22 1.41 17.77
C LEU A 176 -1.25 1.03 18.89
N PRO A 177 -1.53 0.00 19.70
CA PRO A 177 -0.51 -0.54 20.59
C PRO A 177 0.69 -0.90 19.72
N SER A 178 1.86 -0.39 20.08
CA SER A 178 3.09 -0.60 19.32
C SER A 178 3.26 -2.10 19.11
N VAL A 179 3.07 -2.58 17.89
CA VAL A 179 3.38 -3.96 17.54
C VAL A 179 4.90 -4.04 17.53
N ARG A 180 5.48 -4.32 18.71
CA ARG A 180 6.88 -4.72 18.80
C ARG A 180 6.96 -6.10 18.17
N VAL A 181 7.33 -6.14 16.90
CA VAL A 181 7.83 -7.37 16.29
C VAL A 181 9.18 -7.63 16.95
N ALA A 182 9.21 -8.52 17.94
CA ALA A 182 10.47 -9.03 18.47
C ALA A 182 11.29 -9.57 17.27
N PRO A 183 12.59 -9.25 17.17
CA PRO A 183 13.42 -9.80 16.13
C PRO A 183 13.44 -11.32 16.30
N GLN A 184 12.72 -12.02 15.43
CA GLN A 184 12.74 -13.47 15.37
C GLN A 184 14.17 -13.83 14.94
N HIS A 185 14.95 -14.40 15.87
CA HIS A 185 16.24 -15.00 15.56
C HIS A 185 16.01 -16.05 14.47
N THR A 186 16.41 -15.77 13.24
CA THR A 186 16.49 -16.77 12.19
C THR A 186 17.77 -17.57 12.42
N PRO A 187 17.70 -18.88 12.71
CA PRO A 187 18.91 -19.68 12.76
C PRO A 187 19.42 -19.82 11.33
N ARG A 188 20.59 -19.26 11.05
CA ARG A 188 21.30 -19.48 9.78
C ARG A 188 21.66 -20.97 9.68
N ALA A 189 20.90 -21.72 8.88
CA ALA A 189 21.31 -23.05 8.46
C ALA A 189 22.59 -22.93 7.62
N ARG A 190 23.73 -23.33 8.19
CA ARG A 190 24.98 -23.53 7.43
C ARG A 190 24.79 -24.75 6.54
N VAL A 191 24.59 -24.54 5.25
CA VAL A 191 24.72 -25.60 4.25
C VAL A 191 26.22 -25.81 3.98
N SER A 192 26.80 -26.87 4.55
CA SER A 192 28.16 -27.29 4.22
C SER A 192 28.15 -28.06 2.90
N VAL A 193 28.62 -27.44 1.83
CA VAL A 193 28.85 -28.12 0.54
C VAL A 193 30.13 -28.95 0.66
N ARG A 194 30.01 -30.28 0.78
CA ARG A 194 31.16 -31.18 0.60
C ARG A 194 31.51 -31.23 -0.88
N ARG A 195 32.59 -30.53 -1.25
CA ARG A 195 33.21 -30.62 -2.58
C ARG A 195 33.83 -32.02 -2.72
N ARG A 196 33.26 -32.86 -3.58
CA ARG A 196 33.87 -34.15 -3.96
C ARG A 196 35.06 -33.84 -4.86
N GLN A 197 36.29 -33.99 -4.36
CA GLN A 197 37.49 -33.90 -5.19
C GLN A 197 37.47 -35.06 -6.21
N LYS A 198 37.45 -34.72 -7.50
CA LYS A 198 37.87 -35.63 -8.57
C LYS A 198 39.41 -35.63 -8.55
N GLY A 199 40.00 -36.72 -8.08
CA GLY A 199 41.43 -36.98 -8.29
C GLY A 199 41.65 -37.37 -9.74
N SER A 200 42.41 -36.56 -10.46
CA SER A 200 42.98 -36.86 -11.78
C SER A 200 44.50 -36.79 -11.67
N GLY A 201 45.19 -37.77 -12.24
CA GLY A 201 46.65 -37.81 -12.43
C GLY A 201 47.22 -39.11 -11.87
N SER A 202 47.38 -40.18 -12.64
CA SER A 202 48.41 -40.43 -13.67
C SER A 202 49.83 -40.52 -13.10
N GLY A 203 50.46 -41.69 -13.25
CA GLY A 203 51.91 -41.79 -13.37
C GLY A 203 52.59 -42.95 -12.63
N SER A 204 53.00 -43.95 -13.42
CA SER A 204 54.40 -44.43 -13.50
C SER A 204 54.66 -45.90 -13.14
N ALA A 205 54.98 -46.65 -14.21
CA ALA A 205 56.02 -47.69 -14.37
C ALA A 205 56.30 -48.69 -13.24
N ARG A 206 56.05 -49.98 -13.49
CA ARG A 206 57.01 -50.93 -14.08
C ARG A 206 56.29 -52.22 -14.46
#